data_AF-A0ABC8LI44-F1
#
_entry.id   AF-A0ABC8LI44-F1
#
_cell.length_a   1.000
_cell.length_b   1.000
_cell.length_c   1.000
_cell.angle_alpha   90.00
_cell.angle_beta   90.00
_cell.angle_gamma   90.00
#
_symmetry.space_group_name_H-M   'P 1'
#
loop_
_entity.id
_entity.type
_entity.pdbx_description
1 polymer ?
#
loop_
_entity_poly.entity_id
_entity_poly.type
_entity_poly.pdbx_seq_one_letter_code
_entity_poly.pdbx_strand_id
1 'polypeptide(L)'
;MEVKPWDDETDMRKFEACVRAVEMQGLLWGACIKAGSGYGIKKLTIMLTIVDDLMSPNNLIEDYLTCDPNNEYIQSVYIVAFNKI
;
A
#
# COMPACT_ATOMS: atom_id res chain seq x y z
N MET A 1 -4.14 -3.66 -4.50
CA MET A 1 -3.07 -3.98 -3.54
C MET A 1 -3.63 -3.96 -2.13
N GLU A 2 -3.11 -4.80 -1.24
CA GLU A 2 -3.44 -4.81 0.19
C GLU A 2 -2.20 -4.47 1.01
N VAL A 3 -2.33 -3.51 1.93
CA VAL A 3 -1.29 -3.06 2.84
C VAL A 3 -1.76 -3.35 4.26
N LYS A 4 -0.98 -4.10 5.03
CA LYS A 4 -1.31 -4.48 6.41
C LYS A 4 -0.42 -3.74 7.40
N PRO A 5 -1.00 -3.15 8.46
CA PRO A 5 -0.22 -2.62 9.57
C PRO A 5 0.24 -3.75 10.51
N TRP A 6 1.07 -3.39 11.50
CA TRP A 6 1.53 -4.31 12.54
C TRP A 6 0.46 -4.68 13.56
N ASP A 7 -0.40 -3.74 13.94
CA ASP A 7 -1.38 -3.90 15.02
C ASP A 7 -2.73 -3.23 14.73
N ASP A 8 -3.67 -3.34 15.68
CA ASP A 8 -5.02 -2.80 15.63
C ASP A 8 -5.15 -1.36 16.16
N GLU A 9 -4.10 -0.84 16.81
CA GLU A 9 -4.05 0.54 17.32
C GLU A 9 -3.60 1.55 16.25
N THR A 10 -3.08 1.07 15.12
CA THR A 10 -2.60 1.89 14.01
C THR A 10 -3.66 2.88 13.49
N ASP A 11 -3.31 4.17 13.46
CA ASP A 11 -4.17 5.23 12.89
C ASP A 11 -4.30 5.04 11.37
N MET A 12 -5.42 4.46 10.95
CA MET A 12 -5.69 4.16 9.55
C MET A 12 -5.80 5.39 8.63
N ARG A 13 -5.93 6.61 9.16
CA ARG A 13 -5.88 7.83 8.32
C ARG A 13 -4.42 8.20 8.02
N LYS A 14 -3.57 8.20 9.05
CA LYS A 14 -2.13 8.43 8.88
C LYS A 14 -1.47 7.32 8.07
N PHE A 15 -1.86 6.08 8.29
CA PHE A 15 -1.38 4.92 7.54
C PHE A 15 -1.66 5.05 6.04
N GLU A 16 -2.90 5.41 5.67
CA GLU A 16 -3.25 5.66 4.28
C GLU A 16 -2.48 6.85 3.69
N ALA A 17 -2.32 7.93 4.47
CA ALA A 17 -1.53 9.08 4.03
C ALA A 17 -0.06 8.71 3.77
N CYS A 18 0.53 7.85 4.60
CA CYS A 18 1.88 7.32 4.44
C CYS A 18 2.02 6.52 3.13
N VAL A 19 1.09 5.59 2.87
CA VAL A 19 1.07 4.83 1.60
C VAL A 19 0.92 5.75 0.39
N ARG A 20 0.04 6.75 0.46
CA ARG A 20 -0.20 7.71 -0.63
C ARG A 20 0.92 8.74 -0.81
N ALA A 21 1.77 8.94 0.19
CA ALA A 21 2.89 9.88 0.12
C ALA A 21 4.02 9.37 -0.79
N VAL A 22 4.01 8.09 -1.16
CA VAL A 22 4.92 7.58 -2.19
C VAL A 22 4.50 8.15 -3.53
N GLU A 23 5.33 9.04 -4.06
CA GLU A 23 5.19 9.64 -5.38
C GLU A 23 6.34 9.17 -6.27
N MET A 24 6.00 8.59 -7.43
CA MET A 24 6.97 8.20 -8.44
C MET A 24 6.37 8.36 -9.84
N GLN A 25 7.23 8.55 -10.84
CA GLN A 25 6.77 8.73 -12.21
C GLN A 25 6.07 7.46 -12.69
N GLY A 26 4.87 7.63 -13.26
CA GLY A 26 4.06 6.53 -13.75
C GLY A 26 3.18 5.86 -12.70
N LEU A 27 3.23 6.26 -11.42
CA LEU A 27 2.31 5.78 -10.38
C LEU A 27 1.11 6.71 -10.23
N LEU A 28 -0.09 6.14 -10.23
CA LEU A 28 -1.33 6.83 -9.88
C LEU A 28 -2.08 6.06 -8.80
N TRP A 29 -2.31 6.70 -7.66
CA TRP A 29 -3.14 6.14 -6.58
C TRP A 29 -4.63 6.29 -6.89
N GLY A 30 -5.37 5.21 -6.76
CA GLY A 30 -6.82 5.16 -6.95
C GLY A 30 -7.63 5.21 -5.65
N ALA A 31 -8.87 4.72 -5.73
CA ALA A 31 -9.73 4.58 -4.56
C ALA A 31 -9.22 3.47 -3.63
N CYS A 32 -9.58 3.58 -2.36
CA CYS A 32 -9.22 2.61 -1.33
C CYS A 32 -10.40 2.28 -0.42
N ILE A 33 -10.34 1.10 0.19
CA ILE A 33 -11.28 0.60 1.19
C ILE A 33 -10.48 0.16 2.41
N LYS A 34 -11.00 0.46 3.61
CA LYS A 34 -10.46 -0.01 4.89
C LYS A 34 -11.33 -1.17 5.36
N ALA A 35 -10.75 -2.36 5.45
CA ALA A 35 -11.48 -3.57 5.79
C ALA A 35 -10.84 -4.26 7.00
N GLY A 36 -11.65 -4.89 7.85
CA GLY A 36 -11.14 -5.69 8.96
C GLY A 36 -10.46 -6.96 8.45
N SER A 37 -9.28 -7.27 9.00
CA SER A 37 -8.51 -8.49 8.70
C SER A 37 -8.61 -9.55 9.82
N GLY A 38 -9.42 -9.29 10.86
CA GLY A 38 -9.54 -10.11 12.08
C GLY A 38 -8.81 -9.47 13.27
N TYR A 39 -9.16 -9.88 14.49
CA TYR A 39 -8.48 -9.45 15.74
C TYR A 39 -8.30 -7.93 15.89
N GLY A 40 -9.28 -7.13 15.48
CA GLY A 40 -9.21 -5.66 15.54
C GLY A 40 -8.40 -4.99 14.43
N ILE A 41 -7.47 -5.72 13.80
CA ILE A 41 -6.57 -5.19 12.76
C ILE A 41 -7.35 -4.83 11.51
N LYS A 42 -7.11 -3.62 10.99
CA LYS A 42 -7.67 -3.13 9.72
C LYS A 42 -6.59 -3.11 8.66
N LYS A 43 -6.88 -3.65 7.49
CA LYS A 43 -6.03 -3.57 6.30
C LYS A 43 -6.52 -2.49 5.35
N LEU A 44 -5.60 -1.92 4.58
CA LEU A 44 -5.91 -0.98 3.51
C LEU A 44 -5.87 -1.72 2.18
N THR A 45 -7.02 -1.83 1.50
CA THR A 45 -7.08 -2.27 0.11
C THR A 45 -7.11 -1.03 -0.78
N ILE A 46 -6.05 -0.80 -1.55
CA ILE A 46 -5.90 0.38 -2.41
C ILE A 46 -5.70 -0.03 -3.86
N MET A 47 -6.39 0.66 -4.77
CA MET A 47 -6.16 0.56 -6.20
C MET A 47 -5.03 1.49 -6.62
N LEU A 48 -4.26 1.08 -7.61
CA LEU A 48 -3.22 1.89 -8.23
C LEU A 48 -3.14 1.53 -9.71
N THR A 49 -2.75 2.50 -10.52
CA THR A 49 -2.44 2.33 -11.93
C THR A 49 -0.97 2.66 -12.14
N ILE A 50 -0.30 1.88 -12.96
CA ILE A 50 1.12 2.07 -13.27
C ILE A 50 1.33 2.25 -14.76
N VAL A 51 2.42 2.90 -15.12
CA VAL A 51 2.98 2.87 -16.47
C VAL A 51 4.08 1.81 -16.48
N ASP A 52 3.83 0.68 -17.15
CA ASP A 52 4.71 -0.50 -17.18
C ASP A 52 6.17 -0.16 -17.57
N ASP A 53 6.37 0.81 -18.47
CA ASP A 53 7.70 1.22 -18.94
C ASP A 53 8.49 2.07 -17.92
N LEU A 54 7.83 2.61 -16.89
CA LEU A 54 8.41 3.57 -15.95
C LEU A 54 8.58 3.02 -14.54
N MET A 55 7.76 2.05 -14.12
CA MET A 55 7.85 1.48 -12.79
C MET A 55 7.36 0.03 -12.72
N SER A 56 7.86 -0.68 -11.72
CA SER A 56 7.42 -2.04 -11.37
C SER A 56 6.68 -2.02 -10.02
N PRO A 57 5.56 -2.74 -9.86
CA PRO A 57 4.90 -2.91 -8.57
C PRO A 57 5.81 -3.49 -7.49
N ASN A 58 6.77 -4.34 -7.88
CA ASN A 58 7.70 -4.95 -6.93
C ASN A 58 8.64 -3.90 -6.33
N ASN A 59 9.18 -2.99 -7.15
CA ASN A 59 10.04 -1.90 -6.67
C ASN A 59 9.25 -0.96 -5.73
N LEU A 60 8.00 -0.64 -6.08
CA LEU A 60 7.12 0.13 -5.18
C LEU A 60 6.97 -0.56 -3.80
N ILE A 61 6.81 -1.88 -3.78
CA ILE A 61 6.68 -2.64 -2.54
C ILE A 61 8.00 -2.64 -1.77
N GLU A 62 9.07 -3.13 -2.38
CA GLU A 62 10.35 -3.38 -1.71
C GLU A 62 11.10 -2.11 -1.34
N ASP A 63 11.19 -1.15 -2.28
CA ASP A 63 12.04 0.04 -2.15
C ASP A 63 11.35 1.23 -1.48
N TYR A 64 10.01 1.19 -1.33
CA TYR A 64 9.24 2.32 -0.78
C TYR A 64 8.25 1.94 0.31
N LEU A 65 7.47 0.87 0.17
CA LEU A 65 6.42 0.54 1.15
C LEU A 65 6.93 -0.32 2.30
N THR A 66 7.85 -1.25 2.05
CA THR A 66 8.41 -2.15 3.07
C THR A 66 9.86 -1.81 3.46
N CYS A 67 10.34 -0.63 3.09
CA CYS A 67 11.64 -0.10 3.50
C CYS A 67 11.50 0.94 4.62
N ASP A 68 12.62 1.32 5.25
CA ASP A 68 12.64 2.42 6.22
C ASP A 68 12.32 3.76 5.53
N PRO A 69 11.48 4.63 6.12
CA PRO A 69 10.86 4.52 7.46
C PRO A 69 9.46 3.88 7.45
N ASN A 70 8.94 3.47 6.30
CA ASN A 70 7.56 3.03 6.15
C ASN A 70 7.29 1.65 6.76
N ASN A 71 8.31 0.78 6.80
CA ASN A 71 8.26 -0.54 7.44
C ASN A 71 7.94 -0.48 8.95
N GLU A 72 8.14 0.66 9.62
CA GLU A 72 7.72 0.87 11.02
C GLU A 72 6.20 0.78 11.16
N TYR A 73 5.48 1.18 10.12
CA TYR A 73 4.02 1.16 10.09
C TYR A 73 3.46 -0.01 9.27
N ILE A 74 4.14 -0.39 8.19
CA ILE A 74 3.70 -1.39 7.23
C ILE A 74 4.38 -2.74 7.53
N GLN A 75 3.58 -3.71 7.94
CA GLN A 75 4.04 -5.08 8.16
C GLN A 75 4.27 -5.82 6.84
N SER A 76 3.30 -5.71 5.92
CA SER A 76 3.33 -6.47 4.67
C SER A 76 2.45 -5.85 3.60
N VAL A 77 2.80 -6.13 2.34
CA VAL A 77 2.06 -5.68 1.16
C VAL A 77 1.82 -6.87 0.23
N TYR A 78 0.60 -7.00 -0.30
CA TYR A 78 0.20 -8.06 -1.22
C TYR A 78 -0.50 -7.51 -2.47
N ILE A 79 -0.14 -8.05 -3.63
CA ILE A 79 -0.88 -7.82 -4.87
C ILE A 79 -2.09 -8.77 -4.88
N VAL A 80 -3.29 -8.22 -4.70
CA VAL A 80 -4.54 -9.01 -4.70
C VAL A 80 -5.00 -9.37 -6.11
N ALA A 81 -4.87 -8.41 -7.03
CA ALA A 81 -5.25 -8.57 -8.43
C ALA A 81 -4.40 -7.60 -9.27
N PHE A 82 -4.12 -8.00 -10.50
CA PHE A 82 -3.41 -7.20 -11.49
C PHE A 82 -4.10 -7.38 -12.84
N ASN A 83 -4.54 -6.27 -13.43
CA ASN A 83 -5.22 -6.25 -14.73
C ASN A 83 -4.48 -5.29 -15.65
N LYS A 84 -4.34 -5.67 -16.92
CA LYS A 84 -3.83 -4.79 -17.96
C LYS A 84 -4.98 -3.97 -18.54
N ILE A 85 -4.73 -2.67 -18.75
CA ILE A 85 -5.67 -1.71 -19.35
C ILE A 85 -5.11 -1.14 -20.63
#